data_AF-A0A0S6UI02-F1
#
_entry.id   AF-A0A0S6UI02-F1
#
_cell.length_a   1.000
_cell.length_b   1.000
_cell.length_c   1.000
_cell.angle_alpha   90.00
_cell.angle_beta   90.00
_cell.angle_gamma   90.00
#
_symmetry.space_group_name_H-M   'P 1'
#
loop_
_entity.id
_entity.type
_entity.pdbx_description
1 polymer ?
#
loop_
_entity_poly.entity_id
_entity_poly.type
_entity_poly.pdbx_seq_one_letter_code
_entity_poly.pdbx_strand_id
1 'polypeptide(L)' 'MGYRNRPTAASQFAPADLVRGILVVSSFGFWAVMLGLMPVLLFRVWLVG' A
#
# COMPACT_ATOMS: atom_id res chain seq x y z
N MET A 1 27.78 0.35 35.77
CA MET A 1 27.68 -0.24 34.42
C MET A 1 26.39 0.27 33.78
N GLY A 2 26.48 1.28 32.91
CA GLY A 2 25.32 1.95 32.33
C GLY A 2 24.80 1.18 31.11
N TYR A 3 23.56 0.71 31.17
CA TYR A 3 22.89 0.04 30.05
C TYR A 3 22.63 1.09 28.95
N ARG A 4 23.51 1.19 27.96
CA ARG A 4 23.23 1.93 26.72
C ARG A 4 22.19 1.13 25.95
N ASN A 5 20.92 1.41 26.22
CA ASN A 5 19.81 0.92 25.42
C ASN A 5 19.90 1.61 24.05
N ARG A 6 20.74 1.08 23.15
CA ARG A 6 20.72 1.48 21.75
C ARG A 6 19.36 1.02 21.23
N PRO A 7 18.46 1.93 20.79
CA PRO A 7 17.22 1.51 20.17
C PRO A 7 17.59 0.64 18.97
N THR A 8 17.32 -0.65 19.07
CA THR A 8 17.43 -1.57 17.94
C THR A 8 16.33 -1.18 16.95
N ALA A 9 16.64 -1.09 15.65
CA ALA A 9 15.67 -0.68 14.63
C ALA A 9 14.35 -1.48 14.73
N ALA A 10 14.41 -2.74 15.14
CA ALA A 10 13.26 -3.60 15.41
C ALA A 10 12.29 -3.07 16.49
N SER A 11 12.75 -2.27 17.45
CA SER A 11 11.91 -1.62 18.48
C SER A 11 11.24 -0.33 18.01
N GLN A 12 11.68 0.24 16.88
CA GLN A 12 11.13 1.48 16.32
C GLN A 12 9.96 1.22 15.37
N PHE A 13 9.80 0.00 14.88
CA PHE A 13 8.66 -0.39 14.07
C PHE A 13 7.54 -0.89 14.97
N ALA A 14 6.66 0.02 15.40
CA ALA A 14 5.43 -0.39 16.04
C ALA A 14 4.59 -1.19 15.02
N PRO A 15 3.93 -2.29 15.44
CA PRO A 15 3.11 -3.10 14.53
C PRO A 15 2.02 -2.29 13.82
N ALA A 16 1.57 -1.19 14.44
CA ALA A 16 0.63 -0.24 13.85
C ALA A 16 1.19 0.45 12.58
N ASP A 17 2.48 0.79 12.54
CA ASP A 17 3.10 1.46 11.39
C ASP A 17 3.28 0.50 10.22
N LEU A 18 3.57 -0.77 10.49
CA LEU A 18 3.62 -1.82 9.47
C LEU A 18 2.25 -2.03 8.81
N VAL A 19 1.20 -2.19 9.61
CA VAL A 19 -0.18 -2.37 9.12
C VAL A 19 -0.62 -1.13 8.33
N ARG A 20 -0.32 0.07 8.82
CA ARG A 20 -0.61 1.31 8.12
C ARG A 20 0.13 1.40 6.79
N GLY A 21 1.40 1.00 6.74
CA GLY A 21 2.19 0.93 5.52
C GLY A 21 1.58 -0.01 4.48
N ILE A 22 1.18 -1.23 4.90
CA ILE A 22 0.51 -2.20 4.03
C ILE A 22 -0.79 -1.62 3.48
N LEU A 23 -1.64 -1.04 4.34
CA LEU A 23 -2.91 -0.43 3.93
C LEU A 23 -2.72 0.67 2.88
N VAL A 24 -1.72 1.53 3.06
CA VAL A 24 -1.43 2.63 2.13
C VAL A 24 -0.96 2.08 0.78
N VAL A 25 0.00 1.14 0.77
CA VAL A 25 0.53 0.55 -0.47
C VAL A 25 -0.54 -0.24 -1.22
N SER A 26 -1.33 -1.05 -0.50
CA SER A 26 -2.43 -1.81 -1.10
C SER A 26 -3.52 -0.90 -1.66
N SER A 27 -3.90 0.17 -0.94
CA SER A 27 -4.88 1.15 -1.43
C SER A 27 -4.39 1.83 -2.71
N PHE A 28 -3.13 2.27 -2.73
CA PHE A 28 -2.54 2.88 -3.93
C PHE A 28 -2.56 1.92 -5.13
N GLY A 29 -2.12 0.67 -4.94
CA GLY A 29 -2.14 -0.33 -6.00
C GLY A 29 -3.55 -0.64 -6.51
N PHE A 30 -4.52 -0.73 -5.61
CA PHE A 30 -5.93 -0.90 -5.97
C PHE A 30 -6.43 0.24 -6.86
N TRP A 31 -6.19 1.49 -6.47
CA TRP A 31 -6.61 2.65 -7.25
C TRP A 31 -5.91 2.75 -8.61
N ALA A 32 -4.62 2.43 -8.68
CA ALA A 32 -3.88 2.38 -9.94
C ALA A 32 -4.48 1.37 -10.92
N VAL A 33 -4.81 0.16 -10.43
CA VAL A 33 -5.46 -0.88 -11.23
C VAL A 33 -6.88 -0.47 -11.61
N MET A 34 -7.67 0.07 -10.69
CA MET A 34 -9.06 0.45 -10.95
C MET A 34 -9.15 1.56 -11.99
N LEU A 35 -8.32 2.60 -11.88
CA LEU A 35 -8.25 3.69 -12.86
C LEU A 35 -7.64 3.25 -14.20
N GLY A 36 -6.76 2.25 -14.20
CA GLY A 36 -6.21 1.68 -15.44
C GLY A 36 -7.20 0.77 -16.18
N LEU A 37 -7.92 -0.08 -15.44
CA LEU A 37 -8.82 -1.07 -16.02
C LEU A 37 -10.21 -0.53 -16.36
N MET A 38 -10.78 0.38 -15.56
CA MET A 38 -12.09 0.99 -15.86
C MET A 38 -12.18 1.58 -17.27
N PRO A 39 -11.27 2.47 -17.72
CA PRO A 39 -11.37 3.08 -19.04
C PRO A 39 -11.18 2.04 -20.15
N VAL A 40 -10.34 1.03 -19.94
CA VAL A 40 -10.15 -0.08 -20.89
C VAL A 40 -11.44 -0.89 -21.02
N LEU A 41 -12.11 -1.20 -19.91
CA LEU A 41 -13.37 -1.91 -19.92
C LEU A 41 -14.46 -1.11 -20.63
N LEU A 42 -14.59 0.19 -20.29
CA LEU A 42 -15.56 1.10 -20.91
C LEU A 42 -15.34 1.21 -22.42
N PHE A 43 -14.09 1.40 -22.83
CA PHE A 43 -13.72 1.47 -24.24
C PHE A 43 -14.01 0.16 -24.97
N ARG A 44 -13.70 -0.99 -24.34
CA ARG A 44 -13.98 -2.31 -24.91
C ARG A 44 -15.48 -2.56 -25.06
N VAL A 45 -16.29 -2.18 -24.07
CA VAL A 45 -17.75 -2.30 -24.16
C VAL A 45 -18.30 -1.41 -25.27
N TRP A 46 -17.80 -0.18 -25.41
CA TRP A 46 -18.20 0.74 -26.46
C TRP A 46 -17.85 0.24 -27.88
N LEU A 47 -16.74 -0.47 -28.05
CA LEU A 47 -16.34 -1.03 -29.36
C LEU A 47 -17.11 -2.30 -29.77
N VAL A 48 -17.67 -3.03 -28.80
CA VAL A 48 -18.32 -4.34 -29.03
C VAL A 48 -19.86 -4.21 -29.02
N GLY A 49 -20.41 -3.16 -28.42
CA GLY A 49 -21.83 -2.80 -28.48
C GLY A 49 -22.17 -1.98 -29.71
#